data_AF-A0A401WW47-F1
#
_entry.id   AF-A0A401WW47-F1
#
_cell.length_a   1.000
_cell.length_b   1.000
_cell.length_c   1.000
_cell.angle_alpha   90.00
_cell.angle_beta   90.00
_cell.angle_gamma   90.00
#
_symmetry.space_group_name_H-M   'P 1'
#
loop_
_entity.id
_entity.type
_entity.pdbx_description
1 polymer ?
#
loop_
_entity_poly.entity_id
_entity_poly.type
_entity_poly.pdbx_seq_one_letter_code
_entity_poly.pdbx_strand_id
1 'polypeptide(L)'
;MDVFSRRSLLNAIVRLQDRIEGGKVCWRHANGRTFEITPDDQEPDKVRVIENEPRLYDVICLNRIWWDDPNGYEKAYRSWSCLPYQEPSIRDKSLFKSFKSRLRIISLPVEDTIDAVSDAIDQNRVYRPLITPFVLNYNDLRSQVKRENMQRIRNRNEYYYSKQIKQKEIENVYEQSMGADIPYFFRGIRNEGGPICEDGRNCLLSFFNSPSIDTWDKVADFIISYDIINGDRTVWEIWISLDPSAPRSLNEDGDWPKIPDKEMFIRILKTARTAPKPKPARMPKIFPLATIDSVLNLKVIQENAIRRNLEMTELTDAEVNEAFSRGIQSLCGRAKRRQKVRGRMGQ
;
A
#
# COMPACT_ATOMS: atom_id res chain seq x y z
N MET A 1 -1.75 -9.24 -38.95
CA MET A 1 -0.54 -8.85 -38.20
C MET A 1 0.56 -9.56 -38.96
N ASP A 2 1.75 -8.98 -39.10
CA ASP A 2 2.79 -9.70 -39.82
C ASP A 2 3.22 -10.98 -39.08
N VAL A 3 3.82 -11.91 -39.83
CA VAL A 3 4.24 -13.23 -39.30
C VAL A 3 5.26 -13.06 -38.17
N PHE A 4 6.12 -12.04 -38.26
CA PHE A 4 7.13 -11.73 -37.25
C PHE A 4 6.52 -11.30 -35.92
N SER A 5 5.51 -10.43 -35.93
CA SER A 5 4.82 -9.99 -34.71
C SER A 5 4.02 -11.10 -34.06
N ARG A 6 3.36 -11.96 -34.85
CA ARG A 6 2.67 -13.16 -34.32
C ARG A 6 3.65 -14.11 -33.64
N ARG A 7 4.81 -14.36 -34.26
CA ARG A 7 5.87 -15.22 -33.68
C ARG A 7 6.49 -14.60 -32.43
N SER A 8 6.67 -13.28 -32.41
CA SER A 8 7.17 -12.55 -31.24
C SER A 8 6.21 -12.66 -30.04
N LEU A 9 4.90 -12.50 -30.28
CA LEU A 9 3.86 -12.67 -29.27
C LEU A 9 3.81 -14.11 -28.75
N LEU A 10 3.84 -15.11 -29.65
CA LEU A 10 3.88 -16.51 -29.26
C LEU A 10 5.09 -16.82 -28.37
N ASN A 11 6.28 -16.35 -28.74
CA ASN A 11 7.48 -16.57 -27.93
C ASN A 11 7.36 -15.93 -26.53
N ALA A 12 6.74 -14.75 -26.42
CA ALA A 12 6.48 -14.11 -25.13
C ALA A 12 5.53 -14.95 -24.25
N ILE A 13 4.49 -15.55 -24.84
CA ILE A 13 3.55 -16.44 -24.14
C ILE A 13 4.24 -17.74 -23.70
N VAL A 14 5.02 -18.37 -24.58
CA VAL A 14 5.73 -19.62 -24.27
C VAL A 14 6.73 -19.42 -23.13
N ARG A 15 7.52 -18.34 -23.15
CA ARG A 15 8.47 -18.01 -22.08
C ARG A 15 7.81 -17.79 -20.72
N LEU A 16 6.60 -17.25 -20.72
CA LEU A 16 5.78 -17.10 -19.52
C LEU A 16 5.30 -18.45 -18.99
N GLN A 17 4.82 -19.34 -19.87
CA GLN A 17 4.35 -20.68 -19.50
C GLN A 17 5.47 -21.60 -19.00
N ASP A 18 6.67 -21.47 -19.58
CA ASP A 18 7.89 -22.17 -19.13
C ASP A 18 8.44 -21.62 -17.80
N ARG A 19 7.77 -20.63 -17.20
CA ARG A 19 8.14 -19.94 -15.94
C ARG A 19 9.54 -19.29 -15.97
N ILE A 20 10.08 -19.06 -17.15
CA ILE A 20 11.38 -18.39 -17.34
C ILE A 20 11.24 -16.90 -16.99
N GLU A 21 10.06 -16.31 -17.25
CA GLU A 21 9.77 -14.89 -17.04
C GLU A 21 8.68 -14.67 -15.97
N GLY A 22 8.92 -15.09 -14.72
CA GLY A 22 8.07 -14.74 -13.57
C GLY A 22 6.56 -15.06 -13.72
N GLY A 23 5.70 -14.30 -13.03
CA GLY A 23 4.23 -14.48 -13.06
C GLY A 23 3.48 -13.61 -14.09
N LYS A 24 4.20 -12.81 -14.90
CA LYS A 24 3.64 -11.90 -15.92
C LYS A 24 4.70 -11.48 -16.93
N VAL A 25 4.29 -11.25 -18.18
CA VAL A 25 5.15 -10.74 -19.26
C VAL A 25 4.50 -9.53 -19.93
N CYS A 26 5.29 -8.49 -20.25
CA CYS A 26 4.84 -7.35 -21.04
C CYS A 26 5.39 -7.48 -22.46
N TRP A 27 4.50 -7.60 -23.46
CA TRP A 27 4.86 -7.64 -24.86
C TRP A 27 4.53 -6.31 -25.54
N ARG A 28 5.46 -5.76 -26.32
CA ARG A 28 5.27 -4.50 -27.07
C ARG A 28 5.29 -4.79 -28.57
N HIS A 29 4.24 -4.35 -29.25
CA HIS A 29 4.16 -4.42 -30.70
C HIS A 29 4.92 -3.26 -31.36
N ALA A 30 5.33 -3.42 -32.63
CA ALA A 30 6.11 -2.43 -33.37
C ALA A 30 5.39 -1.07 -33.52
N ASN A 31 4.06 -1.04 -33.52
CA ASN A 31 3.28 0.20 -33.52
C ASN A 31 3.21 0.90 -32.16
N GLY A 32 4.02 0.48 -31.17
CA GLY A 32 4.12 1.11 -29.86
C GLY A 32 3.12 0.60 -28.82
N ARG A 33 2.11 -0.18 -29.22
CA ARG A 33 1.08 -0.75 -28.33
C ARG A 33 1.67 -1.79 -27.38
N THR A 34 1.23 -1.80 -26.13
CA THR A 34 1.79 -2.66 -25.07
C THR A 34 0.72 -3.55 -24.46
N PHE A 35 1.04 -4.82 -24.29
CA PHE A 35 0.14 -5.86 -23.79
C PHE A 35 0.76 -6.54 -22.58
N GLU A 36 0.02 -6.61 -21.48
CA GLU A 36 0.37 -7.42 -20.32
C GLU A 36 -0.29 -8.80 -20.44
N ILE A 37 0.53 -9.85 -20.32
CA ILE A 37 0.15 -11.25 -20.44
C ILE A 37 0.39 -11.92 -19.09
N THR A 38 -0.61 -12.62 -18.57
CA THR A 38 -0.53 -13.36 -17.30
C THR A 38 -1.03 -14.79 -17.51
N PRO A 39 -0.39 -15.80 -16.91
CA PRO A 39 -0.86 -17.17 -17.02
C PRO A 39 -2.14 -17.34 -16.20
N ASP A 40 -2.95 -18.34 -16.55
CA ASP A 40 -3.99 -18.83 -15.67
C ASP A 40 -3.40 -19.87 -14.71
N ASP A 41 -3.53 -19.62 -13.41
CA ASP A 41 -3.01 -20.52 -12.36
C ASP A 41 -3.75 -21.87 -12.33
N GLN A 42 -4.97 -21.94 -12.87
CA GLN A 42 -5.82 -23.14 -12.89
C GLN A 42 -5.76 -23.88 -14.23
N GLU A 43 -5.53 -23.16 -15.33
CA GLU A 43 -5.52 -23.70 -16.70
C GLU A 43 -4.22 -23.27 -17.42
N PRO A 44 -3.12 -24.02 -17.25
CA PRO A 44 -1.76 -23.60 -17.67
C PRO A 44 -1.62 -23.34 -19.18
N ASP A 45 -2.48 -23.92 -19.99
CA ASP A 45 -2.58 -23.76 -21.44
C ASP A 45 -3.26 -22.45 -21.86
N LYS A 46 -3.74 -21.66 -20.89
CA LYS A 46 -4.44 -20.40 -21.14
C LYS A 46 -3.73 -19.20 -20.54
N VAL A 47 -3.95 -18.07 -21.18
CA VAL A 47 -3.40 -16.78 -20.77
C VAL A 47 -4.46 -15.69 -20.77
N ARG A 48 -4.25 -14.70 -19.90
CA ARG A 48 -5.03 -13.46 -19.85
C ARG A 48 -4.19 -12.34 -20.41
N VAL A 49 -4.76 -11.60 -21.36
CA VAL A 49 -4.11 -10.44 -22.00
C VAL A 49 -4.88 -9.17 -21.68
N ILE A 50 -4.14 -8.10 -21.40
CA ILE A 50 -4.66 -6.74 -21.23
C ILE A 50 -3.82 -5.83 -22.10
N GLU A 51 -4.45 -4.99 -22.91
CA GLU A 51 -3.74 -3.88 -23.54
C GLU A 51 -3.65 -2.71 -22.55
N ASN A 52 -2.43 -2.22 -22.33
CA ASN A 52 -2.19 -1.06 -21.49
C ASN A 52 -2.16 0.20 -22.35
N GLU A 53 -2.84 1.26 -21.90
CA GLU A 53 -2.56 2.60 -22.41
C GLU A 53 -1.07 2.94 -22.16
N PRO A 54 -0.41 3.70 -23.05
CA PRO A 54 0.99 4.10 -22.89
C PRO A 54 1.28 5.02 -21.69
N ARG A 55 0.37 5.14 -20.73
CA ARG A 55 0.54 5.98 -19.54
C ARG A 55 1.46 5.27 -18.53
N LEU A 56 2.65 5.86 -18.35
CA LEU A 56 3.73 5.58 -17.40
C LEU A 56 4.85 4.56 -17.77
N TYR A 57 4.68 3.63 -18.71
CA TYR A 57 5.82 2.77 -19.11
C TYR A 57 6.88 3.54 -19.92
N ASP A 58 6.47 4.63 -20.57
CA ASP A 58 7.34 5.44 -21.42
C ASP A 58 8.47 6.13 -20.65
N VAL A 59 8.31 6.49 -19.37
CA VAL A 59 9.35 7.22 -18.62
C VAL A 59 10.51 6.31 -18.18
N ILE A 60 10.26 5.03 -17.90
CA ILE A 60 11.28 4.11 -17.36
C ILE A 60 11.91 3.26 -18.46
N CYS A 61 11.18 2.93 -19.53
CA CYS A 61 11.69 2.07 -20.61
C CYS A 61 12.29 2.83 -21.81
N LEU A 62 11.95 4.10 -22.06
CA LEU A 62 12.46 4.83 -23.24
C LEU A 62 13.92 5.30 -23.08
N ASN A 63 14.43 5.48 -21.86
CA ASN A 63 15.79 6.01 -21.64
C ASN A 63 16.94 5.01 -21.93
N ARG A 64 16.67 3.79 -22.42
CA ARG A 64 17.73 2.79 -22.66
C ARG A 64 17.72 2.06 -24.01
N ILE A 65 16.73 2.29 -24.88
CA ILE A 65 16.60 1.52 -26.13
C ILE A 65 17.02 2.33 -27.37
N TRP A 66 17.08 3.67 -27.28
CA TRP A 66 17.16 4.53 -28.47
C TRP A 66 18.54 5.05 -28.85
N TRP A 67 19.63 4.52 -28.28
CA TRP A 67 20.97 5.06 -28.57
C TRP A 67 21.82 4.29 -29.58
N ASP A 68 21.46 3.08 -30.02
CA ASP A 68 22.25 2.40 -31.07
C ASP A 68 21.40 1.49 -31.98
N ASP A 69 21.46 1.78 -33.28
CA ASP A 69 21.10 0.96 -34.46
C ASP A 69 19.82 1.36 -35.25
N PRO A 70 19.96 1.94 -36.47
CA PRO A 70 18.84 2.28 -37.36
C PRO A 70 18.09 1.08 -37.99
N ASN A 71 18.58 -0.16 -37.84
CA ASN A 71 17.99 -1.35 -38.49
C ASN A 71 17.36 -2.35 -37.48
N GLY A 72 16.84 -1.83 -36.36
CA GLY A 72 16.46 -2.54 -35.15
C GLY A 72 15.33 -3.59 -35.23
N TYR A 73 15.62 -4.79 -35.74
CA TYR A 73 14.73 -5.95 -35.58
C TYR A 73 15.35 -7.19 -34.91
N GLU A 74 16.67 -7.37 -34.91
CA GLU A 74 17.26 -8.66 -34.44
C GLU A 74 17.95 -8.65 -33.07
N LYS A 75 18.37 -7.49 -32.52
CA LYS A 75 19.18 -7.46 -31.28
C LYS A 75 18.39 -7.40 -29.97
N ALA A 76 17.12 -7.00 -29.99
CA ALA A 76 16.33 -6.85 -28.77
C ALA A 76 16.12 -8.17 -28.00
N TYR A 77 16.28 -9.31 -28.67
CA TYR A 77 16.04 -10.62 -28.07
C TYR A 77 17.23 -11.22 -27.30
N ARG A 78 18.44 -10.64 -27.41
CA ARG A 78 19.69 -11.25 -26.91
C ARG A 78 20.32 -10.61 -25.66
N SER A 79 19.82 -9.52 -25.09
CA SER A 79 20.49 -8.88 -23.93
C SER A 79 19.95 -9.26 -22.54
N TRP A 80 19.16 -10.33 -22.42
CA TRP A 80 18.57 -10.77 -21.14
C TRP A 80 19.48 -11.62 -20.23
N SER A 81 20.78 -11.67 -20.48
CA SER A 81 21.65 -12.64 -19.78
C SER A 81 23.07 -12.17 -19.50
N CYS A 82 23.28 -11.05 -18.79
CA CYS A 82 24.61 -10.68 -18.24
C CYS A 82 24.55 -9.81 -16.94
N LEU A 83 24.03 -10.37 -15.81
CA LEU A 83 24.35 -10.06 -14.39
C LEU A 83 24.41 -8.56 -13.89
N PRO A 84 24.73 -8.30 -12.61
CA PRO A 84 23.80 -8.22 -11.49
C PRO A 84 23.68 -6.77 -10.98
N TYR A 85 22.51 -6.16 -11.08
CA TYR A 85 22.25 -4.87 -10.44
C TYR A 85 20.96 -4.97 -9.63
N GLN A 86 21.08 -4.64 -8.35
CA GLN A 86 20.01 -4.70 -7.36
C GLN A 86 18.76 -4.00 -7.88
N GLU A 87 17.68 -4.77 -8.01
CA GLU A 87 16.34 -4.26 -8.21
C GLU A 87 16.08 -3.14 -7.18
N PRO A 88 15.68 -1.92 -7.57
CA PRO A 88 14.85 -1.14 -6.68
C PRO A 88 13.60 -1.99 -6.49
N SER A 89 13.48 -2.58 -5.29
CA SER A 89 12.48 -3.60 -5.03
C SER A 89 11.12 -3.10 -5.52
N ILE A 90 10.47 -3.88 -6.37
CA ILE A 90 9.06 -3.74 -6.74
C ILE A 90 8.21 -4.15 -5.51
N ARG A 91 8.60 -3.69 -4.32
CA ARG A 91 7.81 -3.71 -3.09
C ARG A 91 7.09 -2.39 -2.87
N ASP A 92 7.23 -1.42 -3.77
CA ASP A 92 6.31 -0.29 -3.81
C ASP A 92 4.97 -0.74 -4.40
N LYS A 93 4.20 -1.39 -3.53
CA LYS A 93 2.85 -1.95 -3.72
C LYS A 93 1.77 -0.89 -3.99
N SER A 94 2.15 0.34 -4.36
CA SER A 94 1.24 1.50 -4.41
C SER A 94 0.84 1.93 -5.83
N LEU A 95 1.69 1.70 -6.85
CA LEU A 95 1.37 2.11 -8.24
C LEU A 95 0.52 1.08 -9.02
N PHE A 96 0.44 -0.17 -8.54
CA PHE A 96 -0.25 -1.27 -9.22
C PHE A 96 -1.60 -1.65 -8.60
N LYS A 97 -2.30 -0.72 -7.92
CA LYS A 97 -3.63 -0.97 -7.34
C LYS A 97 -4.77 -1.15 -8.37
N SER A 98 -4.51 -1.71 -9.55
CA SER A 98 -5.55 -2.20 -10.47
C SER A 98 -5.87 -3.71 -10.28
N PHE A 99 -5.27 -4.38 -9.29
CA PHE A 99 -5.34 -5.84 -9.11
C PHE A 99 -6.73 -6.49 -9.01
N LYS A 100 -7.83 -5.74 -8.83
CA LYS A 100 -9.19 -6.32 -8.76
C LYS A 100 -9.95 -6.37 -10.09
N SER A 101 -9.53 -5.62 -11.11
CA SER A 101 -10.16 -5.68 -12.44
C SER A 101 -9.76 -6.94 -13.23
N ARG A 102 -8.69 -7.63 -12.82
CA ARG A 102 -8.14 -8.82 -13.50
C ARG A 102 -8.91 -10.11 -13.23
N LEU A 103 -9.80 -10.14 -12.24
CA LEU A 103 -10.50 -11.36 -11.81
C LEU A 103 -11.60 -11.82 -12.76
N ARG A 104 -12.01 -10.98 -13.72
CA ARG A 104 -13.10 -11.29 -14.66
C ARG A 104 -12.67 -11.50 -16.10
N ILE A 105 -11.41 -11.24 -16.43
CA ILE A 105 -10.88 -11.51 -17.76
C ILE A 105 -10.82 -13.03 -17.96
N ILE A 106 -11.44 -13.48 -19.04
CA ILE A 106 -11.43 -14.88 -19.45
C ILE A 106 -10.05 -15.19 -20.01
N SER A 107 -9.45 -16.23 -19.47
CA SER A 107 -8.23 -16.81 -20.01
C SER A 107 -8.56 -17.52 -21.31
N LEU A 108 -7.81 -17.23 -22.36
CA LEU A 108 -7.97 -17.83 -23.67
C LEU A 108 -6.82 -18.81 -23.93
N PRO A 109 -7.07 -19.89 -24.70
CA PRO A 109 -5.99 -20.66 -25.30
C PRO A 109 -4.97 -19.75 -25.99
N VAL A 110 -3.71 -20.21 -26.05
CA VAL A 110 -2.61 -19.43 -26.64
C VAL A 110 -2.93 -19.02 -28.08
N GLU A 111 -3.46 -19.92 -28.89
CA GLU A 111 -3.81 -19.65 -30.29
C GLU A 111 -4.91 -18.59 -30.40
N ASP A 112 -6.03 -18.78 -29.70
CA ASP A 112 -7.14 -17.82 -29.64
C ASP A 112 -6.68 -16.44 -29.16
N THR A 113 -5.72 -16.40 -28.23
CA THR A 113 -5.12 -15.16 -27.74
C THR A 113 -4.35 -14.43 -28.84
N ILE A 114 -3.50 -15.17 -29.57
CA ILE A 114 -2.70 -14.61 -30.66
C ILE A 114 -3.63 -14.08 -31.75
N ASP A 115 -4.68 -14.82 -32.09
CA ASP A 115 -5.66 -14.39 -33.09
C ASP A 115 -6.41 -13.15 -32.63
N ALA A 116 -6.93 -13.13 -31.40
CA ALA A 116 -7.68 -11.98 -30.90
C ALA A 116 -6.83 -10.70 -30.80
N VAL A 117 -5.56 -10.82 -30.40
CA VAL A 117 -4.62 -9.68 -30.37
C VAL A 117 -4.22 -9.26 -31.79
N SER A 118 -4.01 -10.23 -32.70
CA SER A 118 -3.71 -9.96 -34.11
C SER A 118 -4.83 -9.17 -34.77
N ASP A 119 -6.07 -9.63 -34.62
CA ASP A 119 -7.26 -9.00 -35.18
C ASP A 119 -7.43 -7.57 -34.68
N ALA A 120 -7.17 -7.32 -33.39
CA ALA A 120 -7.23 -5.98 -32.81
C ALA A 120 -6.15 -5.05 -33.39
N ILE A 121 -4.96 -5.58 -33.65
CA ILE A 121 -3.87 -4.81 -34.26
C ILE A 121 -4.15 -4.52 -35.72
N ASP A 122 -4.67 -5.50 -36.48
CA ASP A 122 -4.97 -5.35 -37.91
C ASP A 122 -6.08 -4.37 -38.19
N GLN A 123 -7.10 -4.39 -37.35
CA GLN A 123 -8.22 -3.47 -37.42
C GLN A 123 -7.89 -2.11 -36.78
N ASN A 124 -6.65 -1.92 -36.31
CA ASN A 124 -6.18 -0.74 -35.58
C ASN A 124 -7.16 -0.31 -34.45
N ARG A 125 -7.74 -1.28 -33.75
CA ARG A 125 -8.67 -1.06 -32.64
C ARG A 125 -8.03 -1.48 -31.33
N VAL A 126 -8.45 -0.87 -30.22
CA VAL A 126 -8.05 -1.30 -28.88
C VAL A 126 -8.50 -2.75 -28.66
N TYR A 127 -7.57 -3.61 -28.22
CA TYR A 127 -7.85 -4.97 -27.82
C TYR A 127 -8.70 -4.95 -26.55
N ARG A 128 -9.90 -5.50 -26.65
CA ARG A 128 -10.84 -5.61 -25.53
C ARG A 128 -10.87 -7.07 -25.09
N PRO A 129 -10.33 -7.41 -23.90
CA PRO A 129 -10.37 -8.77 -23.40
C PRO A 129 -11.81 -9.24 -23.19
N LEU A 130 -12.05 -10.53 -23.41
CA LEU A 130 -13.32 -11.15 -23.03
C LEU A 130 -13.45 -11.16 -21.51
N ILE A 131 -14.58 -10.70 -21.01
CA ILE A 131 -14.89 -10.71 -19.57
C ILE A 131 -16.04 -11.66 -19.27
N THR A 132 -15.90 -12.47 -18.22
CA THR A 132 -17.00 -13.25 -17.64
C THR A 132 -18.15 -12.32 -17.27
N PRO A 133 -19.44 -12.72 -17.30
CA PRO A 133 -20.56 -11.85 -16.92
C PRO A 133 -20.50 -11.38 -15.47
N PHE A 134 -21.08 -10.21 -15.19
CA PHE A 134 -21.22 -9.72 -13.81
C PHE A 134 -22.30 -10.55 -13.13
N VAL A 135 -21.90 -11.31 -12.12
CA VAL A 135 -22.82 -12.18 -11.37
C VAL A 135 -22.77 -11.78 -9.91
N LEU A 136 -23.94 -11.51 -9.36
CA LEU A 136 -24.12 -11.23 -7.94
C LEU A 136 -24.88 -12.38 -7.29
N ASN A 137 -24.48 -12.71 -6.06
CA ASN A 137 -25.08 -13.76 -5.28
C ASN A 137 -25.15 -13.30 -3.83
N TYR A 138 -26.36 -13.30 -3.27
CA TYR A 138 -26.61 -12.86 -1.91
C TYR A 138 -25.83 -13.67 -0.87
N ASN A 139 -25.68 -14.98 -1.08
CA ASN A 139 -24.91 -15.85 -0.17
C ASN A 139 -23.42 -15.50 -0.18
N ASP A 140 -22.88 -15.13 -1.34
CA ASP A 140 -21.48 -14.72 -1.47
C ASP A 140 -21.24 -13.35 -0.83
N LEU A 141 -22.16 -12.40 -1.03
CA LEU A 141 -22.14 -11.10 -0.35
C LEU A 141 -22.19 -11.27 1.17
N ARG A 142 -23.12 -12.09 1.68
CA ARG A 142 -23.24 -12.37 3.12
C ARG A 142 -21.98 -13.02 3.69
N SER A 143 -21.38 -13.95 2.95
CA SER A 143 -20.13 -14.62 3.35
C SER A 143 -18.94 -13.65 3.35
N GLN A 144 -18.90 -12.73 2.39
CA GLN A 144 -17.89 -11.67 2.35
C GLN A 144 -18.05 -10.69 3.52
N VAL A 145 -19.27 -10.23 3.81
CA VAL A 145 -19.56 -9.38 4.97
C VAL A 145 -19.07 -10.03 6.27
N LYS A 146 -19.36 -11.31 6.48
CA LYS A 146 -18.87 -12.05 7.66
C LYS A 146 -17.35 -12.04 7.75
N ARG A 147 -16.65 -12.34 6.64
CA ARG A 147 -15.17 -12.34 6.60
C ARG A 147 -14.58 -10.96 6.88
N GLU A 148 -15.11 -9.92 6.24
CA GLU A 148 -14.64 -8.55 6.45
C GLU A 148 -14.85 -8.09 7.88
N ASN A 149 -16.02 -8.39 8.47
CA ASN A 149 -16.30 -8.04 9.85
C ASN A 149 -15.42 -8.81 10.83
N MET A 150 -15.19 -10.11 10.62
CA MET A 150 -14.23 -10.87 11.43
C MET A 150 -12.82 -10.30 11.35
N GLN A 151 -12.36 -9.91 10.16
CA GLN A 151 -11.04 -9.29 10.00
C GLN A 151 -10.97 -7.93 10.70
N ARG A 152 -12.01 -7.08 10.56
CA ARG A 152 -12.08 -5.78 11.26
C ARG A 152 -12.05 -5.96 12.77
N ILE A 153 -12.78 -6.95 13.30
CA ILE A 153 -12.77 -7.29 14.73
C ILE A 153 -11.38 -7.77 15.16
N ARG A 154 -10.73 -8.64 14.38
CA ARG A 154 -9.38 -9.13 14.67
C ARG A 154 -8.37 -7.99 14.72
N ASN A 155 -8.32 -7.16 13.69
CA ASN A 155 -7.44 -5.99 13.63
C ASN A 155 -7.69 -5.03 14.80
N ARG A 156 -8.96 -4.86 15.18
CA ARG A 156 -9.35 -4.05 16.33
C ARG A 156 -8.82 -4.64 17.64
N ASN A 157 -8.96 -5.95 17.85
CA ASN A 157 -8.45 -6.63 19.05
C ASN A 157 -6.92 -6.58 19.13
N GLU A 158 -6.24 -6.76 18.01
CA GLU A 158 -4.77 -6.63 17.91
C GLU A 158 -4.30 -5.21 18.21
N TYR A 159 -5.02 -4.21 17.71
CA TYR A 159 -4.80 -2.81 18.07
C TYR A 159 -5.01 -2.55 19.58
N TYR A 160 -6.04 -3.13 20.20
CA TYR A 160 -6.24 -3.01 21.65
C TYR A 160 -5.10 -3.64 22.45
N TYR A 161 -4.69 -4.84 22.07
CA TYR A 161 -3.66 -5.59 22.78
C TYR A 161 -2.31 -4.88 22.69
N SER A 162 -1.92 -4.47 21.47
CA SER A 162 -0.70 -3.67 21.27
C SER A 162 -0.75 -2.34 22.01
N LYS A 163 -1.91 -1.65 22.03
CA LYS A 163 -2.06 -0.41 22.80
C LYS A 163 -1.92 -0.62 24.31
N GLN A 164 -2.45 -1.72 24.86
CA GLN A 164 -2.31 -2.05 26.28
C GLN A 164 -0.86 -2.40 26.65
N ILE A 165 -0.16 -3.17 25.81
CA ILE A 165 1.27 -3.46 26.00
C ILE A 165 2.07 -2.15 26.02
N LYS A 166 1.86 -1.30 25.02
CA LYS A 166 2.54 0.00 24.92
C LYS A 166 2.24 0.91 26.11
N GLN A 167 1.01 0.91 26.60
CA GLN A 167 0.64 1.66 27.80
C GLN A 167 1.42 1.18 29.03
N LYS A 168 1.55 -0.14 29.22
CA LYS A 168 2.35 -0.72 30.31
C LYS A 168 3.85 -0.41 30.17
N GLU A 169 4.37 -0.42 28.95
CA GLU A 169 5.77 -0.02 28.68
C GLU A 169 6.01 1.43 29.07
N ILE A 170 5.11 2.34 28.70
CA ILE A 170 5.17 3.76 29.09
C ILE A 170 5.12 3.93 30.61
N GLU A 171 4.22 3.22 31.29
CA GLU A 171 4.10 3.24 32.76
C GLU A 171 5.38 2.76 33.44
N ASN A 172 5.97 1.66 32.96
CA ASN A 172 7.23 1.13 33.47
C ASN A 172 8.39 2.12 33.27
N VAL A 173 8.53 2.70 32.08
CA VAL A 173 9.58 3.70 31.81
C VAL A 173 9.41 4.95 32.67
N TYR A 174 8.17 5.40 32.89
CA TYR A 174 7.90 6.49 33.83
C TYR A 174 8.30 6.13 35.26
N GLU A 175 7.93 4.95 35.75
CA GLU A 175 8.32 4.47 37.09
C GLU A 175 9.84 4.40 37.25
N GLN A 176 10.56 3.89 36.26
CA GLN A 176 12.03 3.91 36.24
C GLN A 176 12.59 5.33 36.31
N SER A 177 12.01 6.29 35.58
CA SER A 177 12.42 7.70 35.61
C SER A 177 12.16 8.40 36.95
N MET A 178 11.38 7.78 37.83
CA MET A 178 11.09 8.24 39.19
C MET A 178 11.98 7.56 40.25
N GLY A 179 12.92 6.71 39.83
CA GLY A 179 13.85 5.96 40.69
C GLY A 179 14.60 6.81 41.71
N ALA A 180 14.91 6.19 42.85
CA ALA A 180 15.60 6.86 43.96
C ALA A 180 17.05 7.26 43.60
N ASP A 181 17.68 6.50 42.71
CA ASP A 181 19.00 6.68 42.11
C ASP A 181 19.10 7.87 41.16
N ILE A 182 17.97 8.37 40.65
CA ILE A 182 17.91 9.55 39.80
C ILE A 182 17.89 10.82 40.68
N PRO A 183 18.78 11.80 40.42
CA PRO A 183 18.78 13.07 41.14
C PRO A 183 17.42 13.76 41.05
N TYR A 184 16.96 14.32 42.17
CA TYR A 184 15.60 14.86 42.31
C TYR A 184 15.20 15.82 41.17
N PHE A 185 16.15 16.64 40.71
CA PHE A 185 15.94 17.61 39.63
C PHE A 185 15.54 16.97 38.29
N PHE A 186 16.00 15.74 38.01
CA PHE A 186 15.78 15.03 36.76
C PHE A 186 14.67 13.96 36.81
N ARG A 187 14.09 13.72 37.99
CA ARG A 187 13.04 12.69 38.13
C ARG A 187 11.83 13.00 37.26
N GLY A 188 11.34 11.98 36.55
CA GLY A 188 10.22 12.09 35.62
C GLY A 188 10.60 12.58 34.22
N ILE A 189 11.84 13.04 34.02
CA ILE A 189 12.36 13.43 32.70
C ILE A 189 12.96 12.19 32.02
N ARG A 190 12.56 11.92 30.77
CA ARG A 190 12.81 10.66 30.06
C ARG A 190 12.84 10.84 28.54
N ASN A 191 13.50 9.90 27.84
CA ASN A 191 13.50 9.73 26.39
C ASN A 191 12.93 8.34 26.00
N GLU A 192 13.02 7.95 24.73
CA GLU A 192 12.56 6.64 24.23
C GLU A 192 13.20 5.44 24.95
N GLY A 193 14.45 5.60 25.41
CA GLY A 193 15.25 4.53 26.01
C GLY A 193 15.15 4.44 27.52
N GLY A 194 14.46 5.37 28.19
CA GLY A 194 14.36 5.37 29.65
C GLY A 194 14.59 6.73 30.31
N PRO A 195 15.01 6.75 31.58
CA PRO A 195 15.48 7.95 32.24
C PRO A 195 16.61 8.62 31.45
N ILE A 196 16.71 9.95 31.51
CA ILE A 196 17.84 10.65 30.90
C ILE A 196 19.15 10.14 31.51
N CYS A 197 20.08 9.71 30.65
CA CYS A 197 21.40 9.23 31.03
C CYS A 197 22.25 10.34 31.69
N GLU A 198 23.42 9.99 32.23
CA GLU A 198 24.31 10.97 32.85
C GLU A 198 24.73 12.10 31.89
N ASP A 199 25.11 11.76 30.65
CA ASP A 199 25.52 12.76 29.65
C ASP A 199 24.39 13.73 29.30
N GLY A 200 23.15 13.23 29.15
CA GLY A 200 21.99 14.07 28.92
C GLY A 200 21.68 14.97 30.11
N ARG A 201 21.84 14.47 31.35
CA ARG A 201 21.69 15.28 32.56
C ARG A 201 22.75 16.37 32.63
N ASN A 202 24.00 16.04 32.32
CA ASN A 202 25.10 17.00 32.27
C ASN A 202 24.89 18.07 31.18
N CYS A 203 24.34 17.69 30.03
CA CYS A 203 23.94 18.62 28.98
C CYS A 203 22.90 19.62 29.49
N LEU A 204 21.83 19.14 30.14
CA LEU A 204 20.81 20.02 30.74
C LEU A 204 21.36 20.92 31.86
N LEU A 205 22.28 20.40 32.69
CA LEU A 205 22.95 21.20 33.72
C LEU A 205 23.85 22.29 33.12
N SER A 206 24.48 22.03 31.98
CA SER A 206 25.36 23.00 31.33
C SER A 206 24.60 24.28 31.00
N PHE A 207 23.40 24.16 30.43
CA PHE A 207 22.52 25.29 30.17
C PHE A 207 21.98 25.91 31.46
N PHE A 208 21.52 25.10 32.42
CA PHE A 208 20.97 25.61 33.67
C PHE A 208 21.96 26.47 34.48
N ASN A 209 23.24 26.07 34.48
CA ASN A 209 24.30 26.76 35.21
C ASN A 209 24.84 27.98 34.45
N SER A 210 24.90 27.91 33.13
CA SER A 210 25.39 28.99 32.27
C SER A 210 24.58 29.06 30.97
N PRO A 211 23.42 29.75 30.98
CA PRO A 211 22.60 29.91 29.77
C PRO A 211 23.35 30.71 28.71
N SER A 212 23.62 30.09 27.57
CA SER A 212 24.23 30.72 26.40
C SER A 212 23.68 30.08 25.12
N ILE A 213 23.96 30.69 23.97
CA ILE A 213 23.57 30.13 22.67
C ILE A 213 24.20 28.73 22.49
N ASP A 214 25.50 28.59 22.78
CA ASP A 214 26.23 27.33 22.65
C ASP A 214 25.69 26.21 23.55
N THR A 215 25.23 26.54 24.77
CA THR A 215 24.63 25.54 25.66
C THR A 215 23.18 25.27 25.31
N TRP A 216 22.46 26.25 24.73
CA TRP A 216 21.10 26.06 24.25
C TRP A 216 21.07 25.13 23.04
N ASP A 217 21.97 25.34 22.08
CA ASP A 217 22.04 24.56 20.85
C ASP A 217 22.17 23.05 21.12
N LYS A 218 22.97 22.70 22.14
CA LYS A 218 23.14 21.31 22.61
C LYS A 218 21.89 20.73 23.28
N VAL A 219 21.04 21.57 23.84
CA VAL A 219 19.88 21.17 24.65
C VAL A 219 18.57 21.24 23.84
N ALA A 220 18.49 22.11 22.84
CA ALA A 220 17.28 22.38 22.06
C ALA A 220 16.73 21.12 21.38
N ASP A 221 17.63 20.30 20.82
CA ASP A 221 17.31 19.05 20.12
C ASP A 221 17.08 17.86 21.06
N PHE A 222 17.23 18.05 22.36
CA PHE A 222 17.03 16.97 23.31
C PHE A 222 15.53 16.60 23.36
N ILE A 223 15.19 15.38 22.92
CA ILE A 223 13.81 14.88 23.00
C ILE A 223 13.47 14.67 24.48
N ILE A 224 12.53 15.46 25.00
CA ILE A 224 12.07 15.40 26.38
C ILE A 224 10.57 15.10 26.43
N SER A 225 10.26 13.92 26.98
CA SER A 225 8.91 13.35 27.12
C SER A 225 8.40 12.67 25.86
N TYR A 226 8.42 11.34 25.88
CA TYR A 226 7.89 10.42 24.88
C TYR A 226 6.51 9.90 25.34
N ASP A 227 5.48 10.10 24.53
CA ASP A 227 4.16 9.47 24.66
C ASP A 227 3.65 9.14 23.25
N ILE A 228 3.52 7.84 22.94
CA ILE A 228 3.24 7.29 21.59
C ILE A 228 1.92 7.80 20.97
N ILE A 229 1.05 8.44 21.76
CA ILE A 229 -0.24 8.96 21.29
C ILE A 229 -0.25 10.48 21.17
N ASN A 230 0.68 11.21 21.82
CA ASN A 230 0.87 12.65 21.64
C ASN A 230 2.11 13.15 22.38
N GLY A 231 3.21 13.25 21.64
CA GLY A 231 4.13 14.37 21.81
C GLY A 231 5.54 13.96 22.12
N ASP A 232 6.21 13.38 21.14
CA ASP A 232 7.65 13.61 20.93
C ASP A 232 7.86 15.12 20.97
N ARG A 233 8.20 15.65 22.15
CA ARG A 233 8.47 17.07 22.29
C ARG A 233 9.93 17.25 22.63
N THR A 234 10.64 17.95 21.79
CA THR A 234 11.94 18.51 22.13
C THR A 234 11.80 19.55 23.23
N VAL A 235 12.90 19.87 23.93
CA VAL A 235 12.94 21.02 24.86
C VAL A 235 12.40 22.27 24.18
N TRP A 236 12.73 22.44 22.90
CA TRP A 236 12.28 23.52 22.06
C TRP A 236 10.76 23.53 21.81
N GLU A 237 10.14 22.40 21.49
CA GLU A 237 8.69 22.33 21.31
C GLU A 237 7.92 22.59 22.61
N ILE A 238 8.45 22.15 23.75
CA ILE A 238 7.88 22.50 25.06
C ILE A 238 8.00 24.00 25.28
N TRP A 239 9.14 24.61 24.97
CA TRP A 239 9.33 26.06 25.09
C TRP A 239 8.31 26.83 24.25
N ILE A 240 8.16 26.49 22.96
CA ILE A 240 7.18 27.12 22.06
C ILE A 240 5.76 27.01 22.63
N SER A 241 5.43 25.90 23.30
CA SER A 241 4.11 25.73 23.92
C SER A 241 3.88 26.58 25.17
N LEU A 242 4.94 27.02 25.85
CA LEU A 242 4.88 27.82 27.08
C LEU A 242 5.05 29.33 26.84
N ASP A 243 5.80 29.70 25.80
CA ASP A 243 6.10 31.08 25.43
C ASP A 243 5.77 31.31 23.94
N PRO A 244 4.66 32.01 23.63
CA PRO A 244 4.32 32.36 22.26
C PRO A 244 5.36 33.22 21.54
N SER A 245 6.27 33.87 22.27
CA SER A 245 7.38 34.66 21.72
C SER A 245 8.65 33.83 21.46
N ALA A 246 8.63 32.53 21.77
CA ALA A 246 9.75 31.64 21.45
C ALA A 246 9.96 31.57 19.91
N PRO A 247 11.22 31.53 19.45
CA PRO A 247 11.52 31.40 18.04
C PRO A 247 11.04 30.03 17.53
N ARG A 248 10.34 30.03 16.39
CA ARG A 248 9.83 28.82 15.72
C ARG A 248 10.78 28.27 14.66
N SER A 249 11.86 28.98 14.40
CA SER A 249 12.96 28.53 13.56
C SER A 249 14.22 29.30 13.95
N LEU A 250 15.37 28.79 13.49
CA LEU A 250 16.60 29.57 13.39
C LEU A 250 16.40 30.74 12.41
N ASN A 251 17.26 31.76 12.49
CA ASN A 251 17.33 32.81 11.47
C ASN A 251 18.03 32.28 10.19
N GLU A 252 18.19 33.14 9.18
CA GLU A 252 18.84 32.76 7.90
C GLU A 252 20.31 32.36 8.07
N ASP A 253 20.98 32.85 9.10
CA ASP A 253 22.39 32.56 9.42
C ASP A 253 22.56 31.27 10.23
N GLY A 254 21.46 30.63 10.66
CA GLY A 254 21.48 29.42 11.49
C GLY A 254 21.60 29.67 12.99
N ASP A 255 21.50 30.93 13.45
CA ASP A 255 21.56 31.32 14.85
C ASP A 255 20.18 31.36 15.51
N TRP A 256 20.17 31.15 16.83
CA TRP A 256 18.99 31.29 17.67
C TRP A 256 18.64 32.78 17.86
N PRO A 257 17.46 33.26 17.40
CA PRO A 257 17.06 34.66 17.59
C PRO A 257 16.88 35.04 19.07
N LYS A 258 16.56 34.04 19.89
CA LYS A 258 16.35 34.11 21.33
C LYS A 258 16.64 32.73 21.91
N ILE A 259 17.10 32.68 23.15
CA ILE A 259 17.19 31.46 23.96
C ILE A 259 16.33 31.65 25.23
N PRO A 260 15.84 30.58 25.88
CA PRO A 260 15.08 30.73 27.11
C PRO A 260 15.99 31.25 28.23
N ASP A 261 15.46 32.09 29.12
CA ASP A 261 16.15 32.39 30.36
C ASP A 261 16.10 31.18 31.33
N LYS A 262 16.83 31.29 32.44
CA LYS A 262 16.95 30.21 33.42
C LYS A 262 15.58 29.82 34.00
N GLU A 263 14.73 30.80 34.27
CA GLU A 263 13.39 30.62 34.81
C GLU A 263 12.49 29.89 33.81
N MET A 264 12.52 30.27 32.53
CA MET A 264 11.80 29.60 31.46
C MET A 264 12.31 28.17 31.28
N PHE A 265 13.62 27.95 31.34
CA PHE A 265 14.19 26.61 31.27
C PHE A 265 13.71 25.69 32.40
N ILE A 266 13.63 26.21 33.64
CA ILE A 266 13.02 25.47 34.76
C ILE A 266 11.55 25.13 34.45
N ARG A 267 10.79 26.06 33.86
CA ARG A 267 9.38 25.82 33.48
C ARG A 267 9.24 24.77 32.39
N ILE A 268 10.17 24.74 31.43
CA ILE A 268 10.24 23.70 30.40
C ILE A 268 10.45 22.33 31.05
N LEU A 269 11.45 22.20 31.93
CA LEU A 269 11.75 20.93 32.63
C LEU A 269 10.61 20.50 33.56
N LYS A 270 9.94 21.44 34.24
CA LYS A 270 8.75 21.14 35.06
C LYS A 270 7.60 20.64 34.21
N THR A 271 7.32 21.29 33.07
CA THR A 271 6.28 20.88 32.13
C THR A 271 6.56 19.48 31.60
N ALA A 272 7.79 19.21 31.19
CA ALA A 272 8.27 17.89 30.78
C ALA A 272 8.04 16.82 31.86
N ARG A 273 8.38 17.10 33.12
CA ARG A 273 8.15 16.18 34.25
C ARG A 273 6.66 15.89 34.49
N THR A 274 5.80 16.88 34.29
CA THR A 274 4.35 16.78 34.54
C THR A 274 3.53 16.41 33.31
N ALA A 275 4.18 16.13 32.17
CA ALA A 275 3.52 15.80 30.92
C ALA A 275 2.46 14.71 31.19
N PRO A 276 1.19 14.97 30.82
CA PRO A 276 0.06 14.22 31.34
C PRO A 276 0.22 12.75 31.02
N LYS A 277 -0.09 11.88 32.00
CA LYS A 277 -0.34 10.45 31.73
C LYS A 277 -1.20 10.35 30.47
N PRO A 278 -0.85 9.51 29.49
CA PRO A 278 -1.55 9.47 28.21
C PRO A 278 -3.03 9.30 28.50
N LYS A 279 -3.80 10.37 28.25
CA LYS A 279 -5.26 10.26 28.29
C LYS A 279 -5.58 9.21 27.24
N PRO A 280 -6.28 8.12 27.58
CA PRO A 280 -6.60 7.11 26.59
C PRO A 280 -7.30 7.83 25.46
N ALA A 281 -6.64 7.91 24.29
CA ALA A 281 -7.23 8.56 23.12
C ALA A 281 -8.66 8.06 23.01
N ARG A 282 -9.63 8.99 23.09
CA ARG A 282 -11.04 8.68 22.96
C ARG A 282 -11.15 7.85 21.69
N MET A 283 -11.61 6.62 21.86
CA MET A 283 -11.67 5.69 20.74
C MET A 283 -12.44 6.35 19.60
N PRO A 284 -12.02 6.18 18.33
CA PRO A 284 -12.93 6.46 17.23
C PRO A 284 -14.22 5.69 17.52
N LYS A 285 -15.31 6.45 17.70
CA LYS A 285 -16.62 5.91 18.03
C LYS A 285 -17.00 5.00 16.86
N ILE A 286 -16.88 3.69 17.07
CA ILE A 286 -17.41 2.63 16.23
C ILE A 286 -16.78 2.64 14.82
N PHE A 287 -15.87 1.68 14.56
CA PHE A 287 -15.63 1.29 13.17
C PHE A 287 -16.92 0.68 12.63
N PRO A 288 -17.58 1.28 11.63
CA PRO A 288 -18.80 0.70 11.09
C PRO A 288 -18.47 -0.68 10.53
N LEU A 289 -19.26 -1.68 10.94
CA LEU A 289 -19.18 -3.01 10.35
C LEU A 289 -19.60 -2.91 8.87
N ALA A 290 -19.00 -3.76 8.04
CA ALA A 290 -19.45 -3.93 6.66
C ALA A 290 -20.91 -4.40 6.67
N THR A 291 -21.73 -3.75 5.85
CA THR A 291 -23.09 -4.17 5.51
C THR A 291 -23.10 -4.84 4.14
N ILE A 292 -24.16 -5.56 3.82
CA ILE A 292 -24.34 -6.15 2.49
C ILE A 292 -24.31 -5.05 1.42
N ASP A 293 -24.98 -3.93 1.65
CA ASP A 293 -25.01 -2.79 0.74
C ASP A 293 -23.62 -2.17 0.54
N SER A 294 -22.82 -2.06 1.60
CA SER A 294 -21.46 -1.54 1.48
C SER A 294 -20.57 -2.44 0.61
N VAL A 295 -20.73 -3.76 0.71
CA VAL A 295 -19.99 -4.73 -0.11
C VAL A 295 -20.52 -4.76 -1.53
N LEU A 296 -21.84 -4.65 -1.73
CA LEU A 296 -22.48 -4.54 -3.03
C LEU A 296 -21.99 -3.29 -3.77
N ASN A 297 -22.06 -2.12 -3.13
CA ASN A 297 -21.59 -0.86 -3.69
C ASN A 297 -20.12 -0.94 -4.07
N LEU A 298 -19.28 -1.55 -3.23
CA LEU A 298 -17.87 -1.76 -3.55
C LEU A 298 -17.68 -2.63 -4.80
N LYS A 299 -18.49 -3.68 -4.98
CA LYS A 299 -18.45 -4.53 -6.18
C LYS A 299 -18.94 -3.80 -7.43
N VAL A 300 -20.00 -3.00 -7.32
CA VAL A 300 -20.51 -2.16 -8.42
C VAL A 300 -19.46 -1.12 -8.82
N ILE A 301 -18.82 -0.45 -7.86
CA ILE A 301 -17.73 0.50 -8.14
C ILE A 301 -16.56 -0.18 -8.86
N GLN A 302 -16.17 -1.38 -8.40
CA GLN A 302 -15.12 -2.17 -9.06
C GLN A 302 -15.52 -2.55 -10.49
N GLU A 303 -16.78 -2.91 -10.71
CA GLU A 303 -17.27 -3.24 -12.03
C GLU A 303 -17.33 -2.02 -12.96
N ASN A 304 -17.81 -0.88 -12.47
CA ASN A 304 -17.82 0.36 -13.24
C ASN A 304 -16.41 0.83 -13.58
N ALA A 305 -15.42 0.57 -12.72
CA ALA A 305 -14.01 0.80 -13.05
C ALA A 305 -13.52 -0.11 -14.19
N ILE A 306 -13.90 -1.40 -14.20
CA ILE A 306 -13.62 -2.31 -15.32
C ILE A 306 -14.27 -1.79 -16.60
N ARG A 307 -15.56 -1.46 -16.53
CA ARG A 307 -16.33 -0.97 -17.68
C ARG A 307 -15.76 0.32 -18.25
N ARG A 308 -15.39 1.29 -17.41
CA ARG A 308 -14.72 2.53 -17.83
C ARG A 308 -13.41 2.26 -18.57
N ASN A 309 -12.58 1.34 -18.06
CA ASN A 309 -11.34 0.96 -18.73
C ASN A 309 -11.56 0.24 -20.07
N LEU A 310 -12.75 -0.31 -20.29
CA LEU A 310 -13.15 -0.98 -21.53
C LEU A 310 -14.03 -0.08 -22.42
N GLU A 311 -14.17 1.21 -22.08
CA GLU A 311 -15.05 2.17 -22.76
C GLU A 311 -16.51 1.70 -22.86
N MET A 312 -16.97 0.98 -21.83
CA MET A 312 -18.35 0.52 -21.68
C MET A 312 -19.13 1.49 -20.78
N THR A 313 -20.45 1.55 -20.98
CA THR A 313 -21.35 2.32 -20.10
C THR A 313 -21.36 1.74 -18.69
N GLU A 314 -21.44 2.60 -17.68
CA GLU A 314 -21.57 2.17 -16.28
C GLU A 314 -22.81 1.29 -16.08
N LEU A 315 -22.76 0.42 -15.06
CA LEU A 315 -23.88 -0.42 -14.68
C LEU A 315 -25.10 0.43 -14.32
N THR A 316 -26.23 0.10 -14.93
CA THR A 316 -27.55 0.58 -14.52
C THR A 316 -28.10 -0.26 -13.36
N ASP A 317 -29.04 0.29 -12.60
CA ASP A 317 -29.72 -0.46 -11.53
C ASP A 317 -30.44 -1.72 -12.06
N ALA A 318 -30.96 -1.64 -13.29
CA ALA A 318 -31.57 -2.79 -13.97
C ALA A 318 -30.56 -3.92 -14.21
N GLU A 319 -29.35 -3.60 -14.68
CA GLU A 319 -28.28 -4.59 -14.88
C GLU A 319 -27.76 -5.17 -13.56
N VAL A 320 -27.72 -4.37 -12.49
CA VAL A 320 -27.37 -4.86 -11.14
C VAL A 320 -28.42 -5.88 -10.65
N ASN A 321 -29.71 -5.59 -10.85
CA ASN A 321 -30.80 -6.52 -10.52
C ASN A 321 -30.77 -7.79 -11.38
N GLU A 322 -30.44 -7.65 -12.67
CA GLU A 322 -30.28 -8.80 -13.56
C GLU A 322 -29.08 -9.68 -13.15
N ALA A 323 -27.98 -9.08 -12.68
CA ALA A 323 -26.80 -9.79 -12.21
C ALA A 323 -27.10 -10.72 -11.01
N PHE A 324 -28.06 -10.38 -10.15
CA PHE A 324 -28.57 -11.28 -9.10
C PHE A 324 -29.38 -12.45 -9.68
N SER A 325 -30.22 -12.18 -10.68
CA SER A 325 -31.05 -13.19 -11.34
C SER A 325 -30.21 -14.24 -12.08
N ARG A 326 -29.12 -13.82 -12.75
CA ARG A 326 -28.17 -14.72 -13.42
C ARG A 326 -27.41 -15.63 -12.43
N GLY A 327 -27.17 -15.15 -11.21
CA GLY A 327 -26.55 -15.94 -10.14
C GLY A 327 -27.40 -17.15 -9.73
N ILE A 328 -28.73 -17.01 -9.71
CA ILE A 328 -29.67 -18.08 -9.35
C ILE A 328 -29.70 -19.17 -10.44
N GLN A 329 -29.69 -18.80 -11.72
CA GLN A 329 -29.71 -19.75 -12.84
C GLN A 329 -28.43 -20.59 -12.93
N SER A 330 -27.25 -19.99 -12.66
CA SER A 330 -25.96 -20.68 -12.62
C SER A 330 -25.89 -21.77 -11.54
N LEU A 331 -26.52 -21.53 -10.37
CA LEU A 331 -26.61 -22.50 -9.28
C LEU A 331 -27.54 -23.68 -9.63
N CYS A 332 -28.69 -23.42 -10.27
CA CYS A 332 -29.59 -24.47 -10.75
C CYS A 332 -28.96 -25.34 -11.85
N GLY A 333 -28.17 -24.76 -12.75
CA GLY A 333 -27.44 -25.50 -13.79
C GLY A 333 -26.34 -26.42 -13.22
N ARG A 334 -25.58 -25.95 -12.22
CA ARG A 334 -24.55 -26.76 -11.53
C ARG A 334 -25.15 -27.89 -10.71
N ALA A 335 -26.31 -27.68 -10.06
CA ALA A 335 -27.03 -28.73 -9.33
C ALA A 335 -27.49 -29.88 -10.26
N LYS A 336 -28.02 -29.56 -11.44
CA LYS A 336 -28.41 -30.55 -12.46
C LYS A 336 -27.22 -31.34 -13.01
N ARG A 337 -26.06 -30.71 -13.23
CA ARG A 337 -24.82 -31.42 -13.65
C ARG A 337 -24.30 -32.37 -12.56
N ARG A 338 -24.33 -31.98 -11.28
CA ARG A 338 -23.92 -32.87 -10.16
C ARG A 338 -24.84 -34.08 -9.99
N GLN A 339 -26.14 -33.95 -10.25
CA GLN A 339 -27.07 -35.10 -10.28
C GLN A 339 -26.78 -36.03 -11.47
N LYS A 340 -26.48 -35.49 -12.65
CA LYS A 340 -26.18 -36.28 -13.84
C LYS A 340 -24.86 -37.06 -13.74
N VAL A 341 -23.86 -36.52 -13.03
CA VAL A 341 -22.59 -37.22 -12.76
C VAL A 341 -22.76 -38.34 -11.72
N ARG A 342 -23.61 -38.14 -10.69
CA ARG A 342 -23.93 -39.22 -9.73
C ARG A 342 -24.75 -40.35 -10.35
N GLY A 343 -25.61 -40.07 -11.32
CA GLY A 343 -26.37 -41.10 -12.05
C GLY A 343 -25.54 -41.96 -13.01
N ARG A 344 -24.32 -41.55 -13.38
CA ARG A 344 -23.40 -42.31 -14.24
C ARG A 344 -22.34 -43.13 -13.51
N MET A 345 -22.18 -42.93 -12.19
CA MET A 345 -21.29 -43.75 -11.35
C MET A 345 -22.06 -44.81 -10.54
N GLY A 346 -23.35 -45.00 -10.82
CA GLY A 346 -24.22 -45.99 -10.18
C GLY A 346 -24.87 -46.94 -11.19
N GLN A 347 -24.25 -47.14 -12.35
CA GLN A 347 -24.56 -48.22 -13.29
C GLN A 347 -23.32 -49.07 -13.52
#